data_AF-A0A1F3LH54-F1
#
_entry.id   AF-A0A1F3LH54-F1
#
_cell.length_a   1.000
_cell.length_b   1.000
_cell.length_c   1.000
_cell.angle_alpha   90.00
_cell.angle_beta   90.00
_cell.angle_gamma   90.00
#
_symmetry.space_group_name_H-M   'P 1'
#
loop_
_entity.id
_entity.type
_entity.pdbx_description
1 polymer ?
#
loop_
_entity_poly.entity_id
_entity_poly.type
_entity_poly.pdbx_seq_one_letter_code
_entity_poly.pdbx_strand_id
1 'polypeptide(L)'
;MNGYGRGFFGLPPVVKNIIMINVLLLLAYYAVKSVFSIDLNSILGLYFPKSESFKPVQILTHMFMHGGIWHLFFNMYALYIFGQVLENVWGPKRFLIFYMVCGLGAALVHESVIAFEYSKLINAINPDQLQLVLNEGAAYLNEGKVFTNPTMQNLQLLLNTPTVGASGAIFGVLLAFGVLFPNTQLMLLIPPIPIKAKYFVLGYGAIELYLAFTQPGSNIAHAAHLGGMLFGYILIRYWRKTTKTLF
;
A
#
# COMPACT_ATOMS: atom_id res chain seq x y z
N MET A 1 -29.88 6.89 -13.16
CA MET A 1 -30.43 7.40 -11.90
C MET A 1 -29.31 8.11 -11.15
N ASN A 2 -29.49 9.40 -10.91
CA ASN A 2 -28.44 10.34 -10.49
C ASN A 2 -28.02 10.09 -9.03
N GLY A 3 -26.80 9.57 -8.83
CA GLY A 3 -26.19 9.34 -7.52
C GLY A 3 -25.45 10.56 -6.94
N TYR A 4 -25.59 11.74 -7.56
CA TYR A 4 -25.04 12.98 -7.03
C TYR A 4 -25.87 13.44 -5.82
N GLY A 5 -25.32 13.31 -4.61
CA GLY A 5 -25.90 13.94 -3.41
C GLY A 5 -26.18 13.02 -2.22
N ARG A 6 -25.83 11.73 -2.25
CA ARG A 6 -25.85 10.97 -1.00
C ARG A 6 -24.58 11.31 -0.21
N GLY A 7 -24.73 12.01 0.91
CA GLY A 7 -23.64 12.22 1.88
C GLY A 7 -23.03 10.90 2.36
N PHE A 8 -22.09 10.95 3.31
CA PHE A 8 -21.36 9.77 3.82
C PHE A 8 -22.20 8.51 4.06
N PHE A 9 -23.47 8.66 4.47
CA PHE A 9 -24.42 7.58 4.69
C PHE A 9 -24.87 6.80 3.44
N GLY A 10 -24.72 7.35 2.24
CA GLY A 10 -25.02 6.63 0.99
C GLY A 10 -23.82 6.08 0.25
N LEU A 11 -22.64 6.07 0.88
CA LEU A 11 -21.51 5.32 0.37
C LEU A 11 -21.80 3.81 0.39
N PRO A 12 -21.30 3.06 -0.62
CA PRO A 12 -21.31 1.60 -0.58
C PRO A 12 -20.68 1.06 0.72
N PRO A 13 -21.25 0.00 1.31
CA PRO A 13 -20.93 -0.40 2.68
C PRO A 13 -19.46 -0.78 2.89
N VAL A 14 -18.81 -1.46 1.95
CA VAL A 14 -17.41 -1.89 2.13
C VAL A 14 -16.46 -0.71 2.02
N VAL A 15 -16.60 0.15 1.00
CA VAL A 15 -15.82 1.38 0.85
C VAL A 15 -15.95 2.24 2.11
N LYS A 16 -17.18 2.45 2.60
CA LYS A 16 -17.44 3.20 3.83
C LYS A 16 -16.71 2.58 5.02
N ASN A 17 -16.82 1.27 5.21
CA ASN A 17 -16.20 0.59 6.35
C ASN A 17 -14.68 0.64 6.28
N ILE A 18 -14.06 0.47 5.11
CA ILE A 18 -12.61 0.59 4.94
C ILE A 18 -12.16 2.01 5.28
N ILE A 19 -12.85 3.04 4.79
CA ILE A 19 -12.54 4.44 5.14
C ILE A 19 -12.64 4.67 6.65
N MET A 20 -13.72 4.22 7.29
CA MET A 20 -13.90 4.35 8.74
C MET A 20 -12.80 3.67 9.52
N ILE A 21 -12.45 2.42 9.19
CA ILE A 21 -11.40 1.66 9.89
C ILE A 21 -10.06 2.39 9.80
N ASN A 22 -9.70 2.88 8.62
CA ASN A 22 -8.42 3.58 8.42
C ASN A 22 -8.36 4.93 9.15
N VAL A 23 -9.46 5.69 9.15
CA VAL A 23 -9.56 6.92 9.94
C VAL A 23 -9.45 6.62 11.44
N LEU A 24 -10.17 5.61 11.93
CA LEU A 24 -10.12 5.21 13.34
C LEU A 24 -8.73 4.72 13.75
N LEU A 25 -8.02 3.98 12.89
CA LEU A 25 -6.66 3.54 13.17
C LEU A 25 -5.65 4.68 13.18
N LEU A 26 -5.79 5.68 12.32
CA LEU A 26 -4.93 6.87 12.38
C LEU A 26 -5.20 7.69 13.65
N LEU A 27 -6.47 7.84 14.05
CA LEU A 27 -6.83 8.49 15.31
C LEU A 27 -6.29 7.71 16.52
N ALA A 28 -6.43 6.38 16.51
CA ALA A 28 -5.88 5.51 17.53
C ALA A 28 -4.35 5.62 17.58
N TYR A 29 -3.67 5.69 16.44
CA TYR A 29 -2.24 5.92 16.35
C TYR A 29 -1.83 7.21 17.08
N TYR A 30 -2.47 8.34 16.77
CA TYR A 30 -2.13 9.60 17.43
C TYR A 30 -2.46 9.60 18.92
N ALA A 31 -3.61 9.04 19.32
CA ALA A 31 -4.02 8.97 20.72
C ALA A 31 -3.11 8.06 21.55
N VAL A 32 -2.79 6.87 21.04
CA VAL A 32 -1.93 5.90 21.75
C VAL A 32 -0.50 6.42 21.84
N LYS A 33 -0.01 7.07 20.78
CA LYS A 33 1.32 7.69 20.79
C LYS A 33 1.40 8.87 21.76
N SER A 34 0.36 9.69 21.88
CA SER A 34 0.37 10.84 22.79
C SER A 34 0.18 10.46 24.25
N VAL A 35 -0.68 9.46 24.54
CA VAL A 35 -1.02 9.06 25.92
C VAL A 35 -0.05 8.04 26.50
N PHE A 36 0.38 7.06 25.69
CA PHE A 36 1.17 5.92 26.16
C PHE A 36 2.59 5.87 25.58
N SER A 37 2.95 6.82 24.70
CA SER A 37 4.24 6.80 23.98
C SER A 37 4.47 5.52 23.16
N ILE A 38 3.39 4.85 22.75
CA ILE A 38 3.43 3.64 21.93
C ILE A 38 3.18 4.00 20.47
N ASP A 39 4.08 3.59 19.58
CA ASP A 39 3.91 3.77 18.14
C ASP A 39 3.14 2.59 17.53
N LEU A 40 1.88 2.80 17.13
CA LEU A 40 1.10 1.71 16.53
C LEU A 40 1.63 1.27 15.15
N ASN A 41 2.36 2.12 14.41
CA ASN A 41 2.95 1.71 13.14
C ASN A 41 4.07 0.69 13.37
N SER A 42 4.80 0.76 14.48
CA SER A 42 5.82 -0.26 14.83
C SER A 42 5.23 -1.57 15.35
N ILE A 43 3.93 -1.60 15.67
CA ILE A 43 3.25 -2.83 16.11
C ILE A 43 2.51 -3.49 14.96
N LEU A 44 1.76 -2.69 14.19
CA LEU A 44 0.79 -3.15 13.20
C LEU A 44 1.28 -3.03 11.75
N GLY A 45 2.38 -2.31 11.50
CA GLY A 45 3.01 -2.23 10.20
C GLY A 45 3.82 -3.49 9.86
N LEU A 46 3.99 -3.75 8.58
CA LEU A 46 4.64 -4.95 8.05
C LEU A 46 6.16 -4.79 8.07
N TYR A 47 6.81 -5.61 8.89
CA TYR A 47 8.26 -5.78 8.86
C TYR A 47 8.65 -6.92 7.93
N PHE A 48 9.87 -6.87 7.39
CA PHE A 48 10.45 -7.98 6.66
C PHE A 48 10.56 -9.23 7.58
N PRO A 49 10.25 -10.46 7.13
CA PRO A 49 10.27 -11.67 7.95
C PRO A 49 11.58 -12.01 8.67
N LYS A 50 12.71 -11.41 8.28
CA LYS A 50 13.99 -11.56 8.99
C LYS A 50 14.18 -10.56 10.14
N SER A 51 13.29 -9.60 10.29
CA SER A 51 13.25 -8.67 11.41
C SER A 51 12.76 -9.35 12.67
N GLU A 52 13.34 -9.04 13.82
CA GLU A 52 12.82 -9.47 15.13
C GLU A 52 11.45 -8.86 15.46
N SER A 53 11.10 -7.75 14.79
CA SER A 53 9.81 -7.07 14.98
C SER A 53 8.68 -7.67 14.13
N PHE A 54 8.98 -8.63 13.25
CA PHE A 54 7.98 -9.26 12.40
C PHE A 54 6.97 -10.08 13.17
N LYS A 55 5.69 -9.89 12.84
CA LYS A 55 4.57 -10.68 13.34
C LYS A 55 3.66 -11.05 12.18
N PRO A 56 3.22 -12.32 12.02
CA PRO A 56 2.39 -12.74 10.90
C PRO A 56 1.10 -11.91 10.68
N VAL A 57 0.51 -11.38 11.76
CA VAL A 57 -0.68 -10.53 11.70
C VAL A 57 -0.46 -9.23 10.91
N GLN A 58 0.79 -8.76 10.83
CA GLN A 58 1.17 -7.54 10.12
C GLN A 58 0.91 -7.62 8.62
N ILE A 59 0.92 -8.82 8.03
CA ILE A 59 0.55 -9.07 6.63
C ILE A 59 -0.85 -8.54 6.34
N LEU A 60 -1.74 -8.55 7.33
CA LEU A 60 -3.08 -7.98 7.20
C LEU A 60 -3.15 -6.55 7.75
N THR A 61 -2.62 -6.31 8.95
CA THR A 61 -2.87 -5.03 9.65
C THR A 61 -2.19 -3.84 9.00
N HIS A 62 -1.06 -4.04 8.29
CA HIS A 62 -0.35 -2.93 7.64
C HIS A 62 -1.20 -2.20 6.60
N MET A 63 -2.14 -2.92 5.96
CA MET A 63 -3.06 -2.37 4.97
C MET A 63 -3.98 -1.28 5.54
N PHE A 64 -4.06 -1.18 6.87
CA PHE A 64 -4.92 -0.23 7.56
C PHE A 64 -4.16 0.83 8.39
N MET A 65 -2.84 0.74 8.42
CA MET A 65 -1.97 1.71 9.08
C MET A 65 -1.53 2.80 8.11
N HIS A 66 -1.24 4.00 8.60
CA HIS A 66 -0.85 5.13 7.76
C HIS A 66 0.24 5.98 8.45
N GLY A 67 1.23 6.40 7.67
CA GLY A 67 2.35 7.23 8.14
C GLY A 67 1.99 8.70 8.44
N GLY A 68 0.74 9.12 8.23
CA GLY A 68 0.28 10.47 8.53
C GLY A 68 -1.02 10.86 7.83
N ILE A 69 -1.52 12.06 8.16
CA ILE A 69 -2.82 12.55 7.66
C ILE A 69 -2.90 12.66 6.15
N TRP A 70 -1.85 13.15 5.48
CA TRP A 70 -1.84 13.29 4.02
C TRP A 70 -1.77 11.94 3.32
N HIS A 71 -1.01 11.00 3.88
CA HIS A 71 -0.95 9.64 3.36
C HIS A 71 -2.34 8.97 3.44
N LEU A 72 -3.04 9.12 4.57
CA LEU A 72 -4.42 8.64 4.69
C LEU A 72 -5.36 9.35 3.72
N PHE A 73 -5.29 10.69 3.64
CA PHE A 73 -6.18 11.49 2.81
C PHE A 73 -6.16 11.04 1.35
N PHE A 74 -5.00 10.93 0.72
CA PHE A 74 -4.92 10.55 -0.69
C PHE A 74 -5.39 9.12 -0.94
N ASN A 75 -5.08 8.17 -0.05
CA ASN A 75 -5.57 6.79 -0.15
C ASN A 75 -7.09 6.74 -0.06
N MET A 76 -7.67 7.38 0.95
CA MET A 76 -9.12 7.34 1.18
C MET A 76 -9.87 8.19 0.15
N TYR A 77 -9.27 9.24 -0.38
CA TYR A 77 -9.81 10.03 -1.49
C TYR A 77 -9.91 9.20 -2.78
N ALA A 78 -8.85 8.47 -3.13
CA ALA A 78 -8.88 7.56 -4.27
C ALA A 78 -9.91 6.42 -4.05
N LEU A 79 -9.94 5.82 -2.85
CA LEU A 79 -10.92 4.80 -2.52
C LEU A 79 -12.36 5.32 -2.60
N TYR A 80 -12.59 6.53 -2.12
CA TYR A 80 -13.88 7.20 -2.20
C TYR A 80 -14.31 7.39 -3.65
N ILE A 81 -13.47 7.94 -4.53
CA ILE A 81 -13.83 8.19 -5.94
C ILE A 81 -14.00 6.90 -6.73
N PHE A 82 -13.00 6.03 -6.71
CA PHE A 82 -12.94 4.88 -7.62
C PHE A 82 -13.55 3.62 -7.00
N GLY A 83 -13.34 3.41 -5.70
CA GLY A 83 -13.86 2.25 -4.99
C GLY A 83 -15.38 2.20 -5.00
N GLN A 84 -16.06 3.34 -4.82
CA GLN A 84 -17.53 3.38 -4.83
C GLN A 84 -18.11 2.91 -6.17
N VAL A 85 -17.47 3.26 -7.29
CA VAL A 85 -17.93 2.88 -8.62
C VAL A 85 -17.79 1.37 -8.79
N LEU A 86 -16.65 0.81 -8.39
CA LEU A 86 -16.40 -0.63 -8.46
C LEU A 86 -17.32 -1.43 -7.53
N GLU A 87 -17.53 -0.98 -6.30
CA GLU A 87 -18.44 -1.68 -5.37
C GLU A 87 -19.89 -1.67 -5.87
N ASN A 88 -20.35 -0.58 -6.48
CA ASN A 88 -21.69 -0.52 -7.06
C ASN A 88 -21.87 -1.48 -8.25
N VAL A 89 -20.80 -1.77 -9.01
CA VAL A 89 -20.85 -2.73 -10.12
C VAL A 89 -20.70 -4.17 -9.63
N TRP A 90 -19.75 -4.44 -8.75
CA TRP A 90 -19.43 -5.80 -8.33
C TRP A 90 -20.23 -6.30 -7.11
N GLY A 91 -20.84 -5.38 -6.37
CA GLY A 91 -21.37 -5.64 -5.05
C GLY A 91 -20.29 -5.74 -3.97
N PRO A 92 -20.70 -5.70 -2.68
CA PRO A 92 -19.79 -5.59 -1.55
C PRO A 92 -18.81 -6.75 -1.43
N LYS A 93 -19.29 -8.00 -1.58
CA LYS A 93 -18.45 -9.20 -1.40
C LYS A 93 -17.29 -9.26 -2.38
N ARG A 94 -17.56 -9.01 -3.68
CA ARG A 94 -16.52 -9.05 -4.71
C ARG A 94 -15.56 -7.88 -4.58
N PHE A 95 -16.07 -6.68 -4.29
CA PHE A 95 -15.20 -5.54 -4.04
C PHE A 95 -14.25 -5.76 -2.85
N LEU A 96 -14.74 -6.33 -1.74
CA LEU A 96 -13.89 -6.66 -0.60
C LEU A 96 -12.80 -7.68 -0.96
N ILE A 97 -13.17 -8.77 -1.65
CA ILE A 97 -12.20 -9.77 -2.13
C ILE A 97 -11.15 -9.10 -3.02
N PHE A 98 -11.59 -8.24 -3.95
CA PHE A 98 -10.70 -7.53 -4.85
C PHE A 98 -9.71 -6.65 -4.09
N TYR A 99 -10.20 -5.83 -3.15
CA TYR A 99 -9.39 -4.96 -2.31
C TYR A 99 -8.35 -5.76 -1.52
N MET A 100 -8.76 -6.86 -0.88
CA MET A 100 -7.88 -7.72 -0.11
C MET A 100 -6.82 -8.41 -0.97
N VAL A 101 -7.20 -8.95 -2.14
CA VAL A 101 -6.24 -9.59 -3.06
C VAL A 101 -5.21 -8.59 -3.59
N CYS A 102 -5.63 -7.37 -3.90
CA CYS A 102 -4.69 -6.33 -4.34
C CYS A 102 -3.71 -5.93 -3.23
N GLY A 103 -4.19 -5.74 -2.00
CA GLY A 103 -3.33 -5.39 -0.87
C GLY A 103 -2.36 -6.51 -0.48
N LEU A 104 -2.83 -7.76 -0.40
CA LEU A 104 -1.97 -8.90 -0.10
C LEU A 104 -1.00 -9.21 -1.25
N GLY A 105 -1.42 -9.04 -2.50
CA GLY A 105 -0.56 -9.15 -3.67
C GLY A 105 0.52 -8.08 -3.71
N ALA A 106 0.18 -6.84 -3.34
CA ALA A 106 1.14 -5.76 -3.16
C ALA A 106 2.17 -6.10 -2.08
N ALA A 107 1.73 -6.58 -0.91
CA ALA A 107 2.61 -7.02 0.17
C ALA A 107 3.55 -8.13 -0.29
N LEU A 108 3.05 -9.13 -1.03
CA LEU A 108 3.89 -10.21 -1.55
C LEU A 108 4.99 -9.70 -2.50
N VAL A 109 4.66 -8.80 -3.42
CA VAL A 109 5.64 -8.22 -4.36
C VAL A 109 6.66 -7.36 -3.61
N HIS A 110 6.18 -6.53 -2.67
CA HIS A 110 7.00 -5.71 -1.80
C HIS A 110 8.02 -6.55 -1.01
N GLU A 111 7.57 -7.58 -0.30
CA GLU A 111 8.41 -8.49 0.47
C GLU A 111 9.41 -9.25 -0.41
N SER A 112 9.02 -9.58 -1.65
CA SER A 112 9.93 -10.21 -2.61
C SER A 112 11.06 -9.26 -3.00
N VAL A 113 10.77 -7.98 -3.27
CA VAL A 113 11.79 -6.97 -3.57
C VAL A 113 12.71 -6.73 -2.37
N ILE A 114 12.14 -6.63 -1.17
CA ILE A 114 12.93 -6.53 0.06
C ILE A 114 13.84 -7.76 0.22
N ALA A 115 13.36 -8.97 -0.05
CA ALA A 115 14.18 -10.17 0.04
C ALA A 115 15.40 -10.11 -0.89
N PHE A 116 15.23 -9.62 -2.13
CA PHE A 116 16.36 -9.41 -3.05
C PHE A 116 17.34 -8.34 -2.54
N GLU A 117 16.84 -7.24 -1.99
CA GLU A 117 17.70 -6.18 -1.43
C GLU A 117 18.45 -6.67 -0.19
N TYR A 118 17.77 -7.37 0.73
CA TYR A 118 18.35 -8.01 1.90
C TYR A 118 19.51 -8.94 1.50
N SER A 119 19.29 -9.83 0.52
CA SER A 119 20.34 -10.72 0.03
C SER A 119 21.56 -9.97 -0.54
N LYS A 120 21.37 -8.83 -1.20
CA LYS A 120 22.50 -8.02 -1.67
C LYS A 120 23.28 -7.40 -0.51
N LEU A 121 22.59 -6.88 0.49
CA LEU A 121 23.21 -6.19 1.63
C LEU A 121 24.01 -7.15 2.51
N ILE A 122 23.47 -8.33 2.85
CA ILE A 122 24.17 -9.30 3.70
C ILE A 122 25.42 -9.87 3.03
N ASN A 123 25.46 -9.93 1.69
CA ASN A 123 26.62 -10.40 0.94
C ASN A 123 27.72 -9.32 0.79
N ALA A 124 27.42 -8.08 1.17
CA ALA A 124 28.32 -6.93 1.07
C ALA A 124 28.93 -6.51 2.42
N ILE A 125 28.64 -7.24 3.51
CA ILE A 125 29.21 -7.03 4.84
C ILE A 125 29.73 -8.35 5.42
N ASN A 126 30.61 -8.28 6.42
CA ASN A 126 31.12 -9.47 7.10
C ASN A 126 30.16 -9.98 8.20
N PRO A 127 30.33 -11.22 8.71
CA PRO A 127 29.44 -11.80 9.72
C PRO A 127 29.32 -10.98 11.02
N ASP A 128 30.40 -10.37 11.48
CA ASP A 128 30.39 -9.57 12.72
C ASP A 128 29.56 -8.29 12.55
N GLN A 129 29.71 -7.62 11.40
CA GLN A 129 28.89 -6.46 11.03
C GLN A 129 27.42 -6.83 10.90
N LEU A 130 27.11 -7.97 10.28
CA LEU A 130 25.74 -8.47 10.17
C LEU A 130 25.15 -8.71 11.56
N GLN A 131 25.88 -9.41 12.44
CA GLN A 131 25.41 -9.70 13.79
C GLN A 131 25.17 -8.41 14.60
N LEU A 132 26.04 -7.41 14.44
CA LEU A 132 25.87 -6.11 15.06
C LEU A 132 24.58 -5.41 14.60
N VAL A 133 24.28 -5.43 13.29
CA VAL A 133 23.04 -4.85 12.76
C VAL A 133 21.80 -5.60 13.27
N LEU A 134 21.86 -6.94 13.32
CA LEU A 134 20.75 -7.75 13.81
C LEU A 134 20.46 -7.51 15.29
N ASN A 135 21.50 -7.45 16.12
CA ASN A 135 21.36 -7.32 17.58
C ASN A 135 21.06 -5.89 18.03
N GLU A 136 21.72 -4.89 17.44
CA GLU A 136 21.68 -3.51 17.94
C GLU A 136 20.89 -2.56 17.03
N GLY A 137 20.61 -2.95 15.79
CA GLY A 137 20.02 -2.07 14.79
C GLY A 137 18.66 -1.49 15.17
N ALA A 138 17.81 -2.29 15.82
CA ALA A 138 16.50 -1.84 16.29
C ALA A 138 16.64 -0.81 17.42
N ALA A 139 17.50 -1.08 18.40
CA ALA A 139 17.77 -0.18 19.53
C ALA A 139 18.37 1.15 19.05
N TYR A 140 19.34 1.10 18.13
CA TYR A 140 19.94 2.30 17.56
C TYR A 140 18.90 3.17 16.85
N LEU A 141 18.02 2.56 16.06
CA LEU A 141 17.00 3.31 15.33
C LEU A 141 16.00 3.99 16.27
N ASN A 142 15.64 3.33 17.38
CA ASN A 142 14.78 3.91 18.42
C ASN A 142 15.43 5.11 19.13
N GLU A 143 16.76 5.18 19.18
CA GLU A 143 17.52 6.32 19.67
C GLU A 143 17.77 7.41 18.60
N GLY A 144 17.22 7.23 17.39
CA GLY A 144 17.45 8.14 16.26
C GLY A 144 18.85 8.01 15.64
N LYS A 145 19.55 6.91 15.91
CA LYS A 145 20.91 6.63 15.41
C LYS A 145 20.88 5.66 14.24
N VAL A 146 21.83 5.86 13.33
CA VAL A 146 22.09 4.96 12.21
C VAL A 146 23.56 4.58 12.16
N PHE A 147 23.87 3.41 11.60
CA PHE A 147 25.25 3.03 11.35
C PHE A 147 25.91 3.99 10.35
N THR A 148 27.20 4.26 10.54
CA THR A 148 27.98 5.10 9.61
C THR A 148 28.34 4.37 8.32
N ASN A 149 28.47 3.03 8.37
CA ASN A 149 28.66 2.22 7.18
C ASN A 149 27.35 2.19 6.36
N PRO A 150 27.35 2.60 5.08
CA PRO A 150 26.13 2.71 4.29
C PRO A 150 25.37 1.38 4.11
N THR A 151 26.09 0.27 3.97
CA THR A 151 25.46 -1.05 3.80
C THR A 151 24.78 -1.50 5.09
N MET A 152 25.44 -1.31 6.24
CA MET A 152 24.86 -1.59 7.55
C MET A 152 23.66 -0.69 7.85
N GLN A 153 23.74 0.60 7.49
CA GLN A 153 22.62 1.54 7.61
C GLN A 153 21.42 1.10 6.77
N ASN A 154 21.63 0.75 5.50
CA ASN A 154 20.56 0.28 4.62
C ASN A 154 19.93 -1.00 5.16
N LEU A 155 20.73 -1.93 5.67
CA LEU A 155 20.24 -3.16 6.28
C LEU A 155 19.44 -2.89 7.56
N GLN A 156 19.92 -1.96 8.39
CA GLN A 156 19.23 -1.52 9.60
C GLN A 156 17.85 -0.94 9.26
N LEU A 157 17.77 -0.03 8.28
CA LEU A 157 16.51 0.60 7.87
C LEU A 157 15.55 -0.43 7.25
N LEU A 158 16.06 -1.33 6.40
CA LEU A 158 15.27 -2.40 5.77
C LEU A 158 14.63 -3.32 6.81
N LEU A 159 15.36 -3.68 7.87
CA LEU A 159 14.86 -4.59 8.90
C LEU A 159 13.98 -3.91 9.95
N ASN A 160 14.15 -2.61 10.19
CA ASN A 160 13.55 -1.94 11.34
C ASN A 160 12.56 -0.83 10.98
N THR A 161 12.29 -0.60 9.69
CA THR A 161 11.24 0.31 9.23
C THR A 161 10.02 -0.48 8.77
N PRO A 162 8.86 -0.37 9.44
CA PRO A 162 7.66 -1.07 9.00
C PRO A 162 7.04 -0.39 7.78
N THR A 163 6.51 -1.22 6.88
CA THR A 163 5.64 -0.78 5.80
C THR A 163 4.22 -0.58 6.30
N VAL A 164 3.60 0.54 5.93
CA VAL A 164 2.22 0.88 6.29
C VAL A 164 1.52 1.51 5.09
N GLY A 165 0.24 1.20 4.89
CA GLY A 165 -0.60 1.90 3.91
C GLY A 165 -1.52 0.99 3.12
N ALA A 166 -2.66 1.55 2.73
CA ALA A 166 -3.63 0.91 1.84
C ALA A 166 -3.23 0.96 0.35
N SER A 167 -2.14 1.66 0.01
CA SER A 167 -1.86 2.10 -1.36
C SER A 167 -1.76 0.96 -2.38
N GLY A 168 -1.17 -0.18 -2.01
CA GLY A 168 -1.18 -1.37 -2.87
C GLY A 168 -2.59 -1.79 -3.31
N ALA A 169 -3.55 -1.83 -2.38
CA ALA A 169 -4.94 -2.12 -2.70
C ALA A 169 -5.58 -1.01 -3.56
N ILE A 170 -5.26 0.25 -3.27
CA ILE A 170 -5.75 1.42 -4.04
C ILE A 170 -5.24 1.41 -5.48
N PHE A 171 -3.98 1.05 -5.72
CA PHE A 171 -3.46 0.91 -7.07
C PHE A 171 -4.15 -0.21 -7.85
N GLY A 172 -4.52 -1.31 -7.18
CA GLY A 172 -5.42 -2.32 -7.74
C GLY A 172 -6.79 -1.75 -8.13
N VAL A 173 -7.39 -0.92 -7.25
CA VAL A 173 -8.66 -0.21 -7.51
C VAL A 173 -8.56 0.74 -8.71
N LEU A 174 -7.48 1.52 -8.81
CA LEU A 174 -7.22 2.39 -9.96
C LEU A 174 -7.10 1.57 -11.24
N LEU A 175 -6.35 0.47 -11.21
CA LEU A 175 -6.24 -0.43 -12.36
C LEU A 175 -7.62 -0.98 -12.77
N ALA A 176 -8.39 -1.48 -11.82
CA ALA A 176 -9.73 -2.00 -12.09
C ALA A 176 -10.63 -0.96 -12.76
N PHE A 177 -10.60 0.27 -12.25
CA PHE A 177 -11.37 1.36 -12.83
C PHE A 177 -10.92 1.68 -14.26
N GLY A 178 -9.61 1.76 -14.53
CA GLY A 178 -9.07 1.98 -15.87
C GLY A 178 -9.40 0.85 -16.86
N VAL A 179 -9.52 -0.39 -16.38
CA VAL A 179 -9.87 -1.56 -17.21
C VAL A 179 -11.37 -1.59 -17.51
N LEU A 180 -12.23 -1.34 -16.52
CA LEU A 180 -13.69 -1.45 -16.66
C LEU A 180 -14.34 -0.19 -17.26
N PHE A 181 -13.77 0.98 -16.99
CA PHE A 181 -14.31 2.28 -17.42
C PHE A 181 -13.27 3.07 -18.24
N PRO A 182 -12.67 2.47 -19.29
CA PRO A 182 -11.47 2.99 -19.94
C PRO A 182 -11.64 4.36 -20.60
N ASN A 183 -12.87 4.73 -20.97
CA ASN A 183 -13.18 5.98 -21.65
C ASN A 183 -13.80 7.05 -20.73
N THR A 184 -13.99 6.76 -19.44
CA THR A 184 -14.45 7.78 -18.47
C THR A 184 -13.43 8.90 -18.38
N GLN A 185 -13.89 10.14 -18.52
CA GLN A 185 -13.03 11.32 -18.41
C GLN A 185 -12.83 11.66 -16.93
N LEU A 186 -11.58 11.66 -16.51
CA LEU A 186 -11.14 12.10 -15.20
C LEU A 186 -10.59 13.52 -15.35
N MET A 187 -11.06 14.45 -14.52
CA MET A 187 -10.49 15.79 -14.45
C MET A 187 -9.28 15.76 -13.51
N LEU A 188 -8.09 16.07 -14.03
CA LEU A 188 -6.93 16.30 -13.19
C LEU A 188 -7.17 17.53 -12.31
N LEU A 189 -6.63 17.54 -11.09
CA LEU A 189 -6.79 18.69 -10.20
C LEU A 189 -5.99 19.90 -10.71
N ILE A 190 -4.75 19.66 -11.16
CA ILE A 190 -3.82 20.70 -11.62
C ILE A 190 -2.89 20.11 -12.69
N PRO A 191 -2.83 20.67 -13.91
CA PRO A 191 -3.83 21.55 -14.53
C PRO A 191 -5.15 20.80 -14.81
N PRO A 192 -6.32 21.47 -14.90
CA PRO A 192 -7.62 20.84 -15.11
C PRO A 192 -7.79 20.35 -16.55
N ILE A 193 -7.07 19.28 -16.89
CA ILE A 193 -7.10 18.65 -18.21
C ILE A 193 -7.86 17.33 -18.07
N PRO A 194 -8.95 17.14 -18.84
CA PRO A 194 -9.66 15.87 -18.84
C PRO A 194 -8.84 14.79 -19.54
N ILE A 195 -8.61 13.68 -18.85
CA ILE A 195 -7.90 12.51 -19.38
C ILE A 195 -8.79 11.27 -19.27
N LYS A 196 -8.76 10.39 -20.28
CA LYS A 196 -9.47 9.11 -20.20
C LYS A 196 -8.81 8.21 -19.15
N ALA A 197 -9.62 7.52 -18.35
CA ALA A 197 -9.15 6.66 -17.27
C ALA A 197 -8.07 5.66 -17.69
N LYS A 198 -8.16 5.07 -18.90
CA LYS A 198 -7.12 4.17 -19.43
C LYS A 198 -5.74 4.83 -19.53
N TYR A 199 -5.68 6.09 -19.99
CA TYR A 199 -4.41 6.80 -20.14
C TYR A 199 -3.88 7.28 -18.80
N PHE A 200 -4.77 7.69 -17.90
CA PHE A 200 -4.41 8.02 -16.52
C PHE A 200 -3.75 6.84 -15.81
N VAL A 201 -4.39 5.67 -15.85
CA VAL A 201 -3.90 4.45 -15.18
C VAL A 201 -2.64 3.91 -15.83
N LEU A 202 -2.56 3.89 -17.17
CA LEU A 202 -1.35 3.46 -17.88
C LEU A 202 -0.17 4.41 -17.61
N GLY A 203 -0.42 5.72 -17.65
CA GLY A 203 0.60 6.72 -17.36
C GLY A 203 1.09 6.62 -15.92
N TYR A 204 0.18 6.50 -14.96
CA TYR A 204 0.56 6.39 -13.55
C TYR A 204 1.31 5.08 -13.28
N GLY A 205 0.85 3.95 -13.84
CA GLY A 205 1.57 2.68 -13.75
C GLY A 205 2.96 2.72 -14.40
N ALA A 206 3.11 3.42 -15.53
CA ALA A 206 4.41 3.60 -16.19
C ALA A 206 5.35 4.48 -15.36
N ILE A 207 4.84 5.52 -14.70
CA ILE A 207 5.61 6.35 -13.77
C ILE A 207 6.08 5.50 -12.58
N GLU A 208 5.17 4.74 -11.95
CA GLU A 208 5.54 3.84 -10.84
C GLU A 208 6.60 2.82 -11.26
N LEU A 209 6.47 2.24 -12.45
CA LEU A 209 7.48 1.34 -13.00
C LEU A 209 8.83 2.03 -13.18
N TYR A 210 8.85 3.21 -13.79
CA TYR A 210 10.07 3.98 -13.97
C TYR A 210 10.73 4.32 -12.62
N LEU A 211 9.95 4.80 -11.65
CA LEU A 211 10.44 5.16 -10.32
C LEU A 211 10.93 3.93 -9.54
N ALA A 212 10.32 2.77 -9.71
CA ALA A 212 10.78 1.52 -9.12
C ALA A 212 12.21 1.13 -9.53
N PHE A 213 12.67 1.58 -10.70
CA PHE A 213 14.05 1.34 -11.18
C PHE A 213 15.00 2.53 -11.01
N THR A 214 14.47 3.75 -10.81
CA THR A 214 15.28 4.99 -10.89
C THR A 214 15.39 5.77 -9.59
N GLN A 215 14.62 5.43 -8.55
CA GLN A 215 14.68 6.09 -7.24
C GLN A 215 15.19 5.15 -6.13
N PRO A 216 16.52 4.90 -6.07
CA PRO A 216 17.12 4.11 -5.01
C PRO A 216 16.65 4.59 -3.63
N GLY A 217 16.06 3.69 -2.84
CA GLY A 217 15.51 3.99 -1.51
C GLY A 217 13.98 4.11 -1.46
N SER A 218 13.29 4.41 -2.58
CA SER A 218 11.82 4.32 -2.67
C SER A 218 11.32 3.20 -3.59
N ASN A 219 12.24 2.47 -4.25
CA ASN A 219 11.94 1.33 -5.14
C ASN A 219 10.87 0.39 -4.57
N ILE A 220 11.03 0.05 -3.29
CA ILE A 220 10.21 -0.91 -2.56
C ILE A 220 8.73 -0.46 -2.49
N ALA A 221 8.48 0.84 -2.33
CA ALA A 221 7.12 1.39 -2.30
C ALA A 221 6.46 1.31 -3.68
N HIS A 222 7.21 1.67 -4.73
CA HIS A 222 6.72 1.59 -6.12
C HIS A 222 6.45 0.14 -6.54
N ALA A 223 7.28 -0.81 -6.10
CA ALA A 223 7.06 -2.23 -6.33
C ALA A 223 5.74 -2.73 -5.69
N ALA A 224 5.40 -2.25 -4.49
CA ALA A 224 4.13 -2.56 -3.84
C ALA A 224 2.93 -2.08 -4.68
N HIS A 225 2.98 -0.85 -5.20
CA HIS A 225 1.93 -0.29 -6.05
C HIS A 225 1.73 -1.14 -7.32
N LEU A 226 2.82 -1.48 -8.02
CA LEU A 226 2.79 -2.34 -9.20
C LEU A 226 2.28 -3.75 -8.86
N GLY A 227 2.62 -4.29 -7.68
CA GLY A 227 2.09 -5.56 -7.19
C GLY A 227 0.57 -5.52 -7.03
N GLY A 228 0.04 -4.45 -6.46
CA GLY A 228 -1.41 -4.23 -6.36
C GLY A 228 -2.11 -4.21 -7.73
N MET A 229 -1.53 -3.49 -8.69
CA MET A 229 -2.00 -3.46 -10.07
C MET A 229 -1.96 -4.85 -10.72
N LEU A 230 -0.86 -5.59 -10.56
CA LEU A 230 -0.66 -6.92 -11.14
C LEU A 230 -1.70 -7.92 -10.62
N PHE A 231 -1.85 -8.03 -9.30
CA PHE A 231 -2.80 -8.97 -8.69
C PHE A 231 -4.25 -8.58 -8.98
N GLY A 232 -4.56 -7.27 -9.02
CA GLY A 232 -5.85 -6.79 -9.48
C GLY A 232 -6.15 -7.19 -10.92
N TYR A 233 -5.18 -7.03 -11.83
CA TYR A 233 -5.34 -7.44 -13.22
C TYR A 233 -5.57 -8.94 -13.35
N ILE A 234 -4.77 -9.76 -12.67
CA ILE A 234 -4.92 -11.23 -12.65
C ILE A 234 -6.33 -11.62 -12.20
N LEU A 235 -6.81 -11.03 -11.11
CA LEU A 235 -8.14 -11.35 -10.56
C LEU A 235 -9.27 -10.95 -11.52
N ILE A 236 -9.20 -9.77 -12.14
CA ILE A 236 -10.18 -9.34 -13.16
C ILE A 236 -10.19 -10.31 -14.34
N ARG A 237 -9.01 -10.73 -14.82
CA ARG A 237 -8.89 -11.68 -15.93
C ARG A 237 -9.45 -13.05 -15.56
N TYR A 238 -9.26 -13.49 -14.33
CA TYR A 238 -9.87 -14.71 -13.80
C TYR A 238 -11.39 -14.59 -13.78
N TRP A 239 -11.96 -13.55 -13.15
CA TRP A 239 -13.42 -13.35 -13.10
C TRP A 239 -14.06 -13.19 -14.47
N ARG A 240 -13.40 -12.56 -15.43
CA ARG A 240 -13.91 -12.46 -16.81
C ARG A 240 -14.06 -13.84 -17.48
N LYS A 241 -13.25 -14.82 -17.10
CA LYS A 241 -13.35 -16.19 -17.62
C LYS A 241 -14.36 -17.04 -16.86
N THR A 242 -14.54 -16.81 -15.56
CA THR A 242 -15.30 -17.70 -14.67
C THR A 242 -16.68 -17.17 -14.29
N THR A 243 -17.00 -15.92 -14.60
CA THR A 243 -18.28 -15.30 -14.24
C THR A 243 -18.98 -14.72 -15.48
N LYS A 244 -20.32 -14.86 -15.52
CA LYS A 244 -21.16 -14.27 -16.57
C LYS A 244 -21.46 -12.78 -16.35
N THR A 245 -21.20 -12.29 -15.14
CA THR A 245 -21.52 -10.93 -14.69
C THR A 245 -20.26 -10.27 -14.14
N LEU A 246 -19.35 -9.85 -15.03
CA LEU A 246 -18.27 -8.92 -14.64
C LEU A 246 -18.81 -7.49 -14.45
N PHE A 247 -19.93 -7.22 -15.14
CA PHE A 247 -20.82 -6.08 -15.02
C PHE A 247 -22.19 -6.54 -14.51
#